data_AF-A0A820QL87-F1
#
_entry.id   AF-A0A820QL87-F1
#
_cell.length_a   1.000
_cell.length_b   1.000
_cell.length_c   1.000
_cell.angle_alpha   90.00
_cell.angle_beta   90.00
_cell.angle_gamma   90.00
#
_symmetry.space_group_name_H-M   'P 1'
#
loop_
_entity.id
_entity.type
_entity.pdbx_description
1 polymer ?
#
loop_
_entity_poly.entity_id
_entity_poly.type
_entity_poly.pdbx_seq_one_letter_code
_entity_poly.pdbx_strand_id
1 'polypeptide(L)'
;MDILREKIENIINKYQSFMNILSQKYLFDFLNPYHFNEDEKKFTNSFSMDSLYPFESSLRGALASLDAFQAAWDGNILNVKDFIQNYPTFKNKPGLHGTTLLYSAARNNHISLVEYLIEKARCSINAQNLQELDKVLQATNGSYRPNPSAA
;
A
#
# COMPACT_ATOMS: atom_id res chain seq x y z
N MET A 1 20.57 10.96 13.25
CA MET A 1 19.79 10.27 12.20
C MET A 1 20.36 8.90 11.88
N ASP A 2 21.68 8.77 11.73
CA ASP A 2 22.32 7.49 11.32
C ASP A 2 21.96 6.31 12.25
N ILE A 3 22.05 6.49 13.56
CA ILE A 3 21.67 5.46 14.55
C ILE A 3 20.19 5.04 14.40
N LEU A 4 19.30 6.00 14.12
CA LEU A 4 17.88 5.69 13.94
C LEU A 4 17.66 4.89 12.65
N ARG A 5 18.28 5.34 11.55
CA ARG A 5 18.22 4.66 10.27
C ARG A 5 18.72 3.22 10.39
N GLU A 6 19.91 3.04 10.98
CA GLU A 6 20.51 1.72 11.20
C GLU A 6 19.59 0.81 12.02
N LYS A 7 18.91 1.33 13.05
CA LYS A 7 17.94 0.54 13.82
C LYS A 7 16.75 0.09 12.97
N ILE A 8 16.21 0.95 12.11
CA ILE A 8 15.08 0.59 11.22
C ILE A 8 15.54 -0.45 10.21
N GLU A 9 16.71 -0.26 9.59
CA GLU A 9 17.33 -1.20 8.64
C GLU A 9 17.54 -2.57 9.27
N ASN A 10 18.09 -2.61 10.48
CA ASN A 10 18.31 -3.85 11.22
C ASN A 10 17.00 -4.60 11.49
N ILE A 11 15.91 -3.90 11.78
CA ILE A 11 14.58 -4.52 11.94
C ILE A 11 14.10 -5.08 10.61
N ILE A 12 14.13 -4.30 9.53
CA ILE A 12 13.70 -4.74 8.19
C ILE A 12 14.46 -6.00 7.78
N ASN A 13 15.79 -5.97 7.89
CA ASN A 13 16.68 -7.05 7.46
C ASN A 13 16.52 -8.30 8.30
N LYS A 14 16.28 -8.15 9.62
CA LYS A 14 16.00 -9.27 10.51
C LYS A 14 14.75 -10.05 10.09
N TYR A 15 13.70 -9.36 9.65
CA TYR A 15 12.43 -10.00 9.30
C TYR A 15 12.29 -10.34 7.81
N GLN A 16 13.18 -9.83 6.96
CA GLN A 16 13.08 -10.00 5.52
C GLN A 16 13.01 -11.46 5.07
N SER A 17 13.90 -12.31 5.57
CA SER A 17 13.97 -13.73 5.20
C SER A 17 12.74 -14.54 5.63
N PHE A 18 11.97 -14.05 6.60
CA PHE A 18 10.74 -14.68 7.09
C PHE A 18 9.49 -14.27 6.30
N MET A 19 9.59 -13.20 5.51
CA MET A 19 8.48 -12.73 4.67
C MET A 19 8.41 -13.53 3.37
N ASN A 20 7.20 -13.86 2.93
CA ASN A 20 6.98 -14.36 1.58
C ASN A 20 7.22 -13.25 0.54
N ILE A 21 7.34 -13.63 -0.74
CA ILE A 21 7.68 -12.73 -1.84
C ILE A 21 6.69 -11.55 -1.94
N LEU A 22 5.39 -11.78 -1.76
CA LEU A 22 4.37 -10.73 -1.84
C LEU A 22 4.52 -9.72 -0.69
N SER A 23 4.75 -10.21 0.53
CA SER A 23 4.98 -9.38 1.71
C SER A 23 6.27 -8.56 1.58
N GLN A 24 7.34 -9.15 1.02
CA GLN A 24 8.57 -8.43 0.74
C GLN A 24 8.35 -7.31 -0.28
N LYS A 25 7.68 -7.62 -1.40
CA LYS A 25 7.35 -6.63 -2.44
C LYS A 25 6.53 -5.48 -1.88
N TYR A 26 5.47 -5.79 -1.13
CA TYR A 26 4.63 -4.77 -0.49
C TYR A 26 5.43 -3.87 0.46
N LEU A 27 6.32 -4.45 1.27
CA LEU A 27 7.19 -3.67 2.15
C LEU A 27 8.12 -2.76 1.35
N PHE A 28 8.78 -3.26 0.31
CA PHE A 28 9.70 -2.44 -0.47
C PHE A 28 8.99 -1.33 -1.27
N ASP A 29 7.83 -1.62 -1.86
CA ASP A 29 6.98 -0.60 -2.48
C ASP A 29 6.58 0.50 -1.48
N PHE A 30 6.31 0.13 -0.22
CA PHE A 30 6.05 1.08 0.86
C PHE A 30 7.28 1.92 1.22
N LEU A 31 8.47 1.33 1.25
CA LEU A 31 9.71 1.99 1.64
C LEU A 31 10.34 2.83 0.52
N ASN A 32 10.03 2.55 -0.74
CA ASN A 32 10.62 3.20 -1.91
C ASN A 32 10.46 4.75 -1.91
N PRO A 33 9.30 5.35 -1.59
CA PRO A 33 9.17 6.80 -1.46
C PRO A 33 10.09 7.43 -0.41
N TYR A 34 10.64 6.62 0.49
CA TYR A 34 11.55 7.03 1.57
C TYR A 34 13.01 6.72 1.24
N HIS A 35 13.33 6.41 -0.02
CA HIS A 35 14.68 6.16 -0.52
C HIS A 35 15.37 4.96 0.14
N PHE A 36 14.63 3.89 0.38
CA PHE A 36 15.20 2.59 0.71
C PHE A 36 15.75 1.93 -0.56
N ASN A 37 17.03 1.55 -0.53
CA ASN A 37 17.68 0.78 -1.57
C ASN A 37 17.47 -0.71 -1.29
N GLU A 38 16.74 -1.38 -2.18
CA GLU A 38 16.43 -2.81 -2.04
C GLU A 38 17.66 -3.72 -2.19
N ASP A 39 18.67 -3.34 -2.97
CA ASP A 39 19.87 -4.16 -3.17
C ASP A 39 20.82 -4.05 -1.97
N GLU A 40 21.02 -2.83 -1.49
CA GLU A 40 21.87 -2.54 -0.33
C GLU A 40 21.18 -2.81 1.01
N LYS A 41 19.85 -2.98 1.00
CA LYS A 41 19.01 -3.17 2.19
C LYS A 41 19.14 -2.05 3.22
N LYS A 42 19.24 -0.81 2.73
CA LYS A 42 19.52 0.40 3.51
C LYS A 42 18.81 1.62 2.95
N PHE A 43 18.55 2.62 3.79
CA PHE A 43 18.11 3.92 3.31
C PHE A 43 19.31 4.78 2.89
N THR A 44 19.12 5.54 1.81
CA THR A 44 20.08 6.57 1.41
C THR A 44 20.06 7.75 2.40
N ASN A 45 21.03 8.66 2.25
CA ASN A 45 21.11 9.89 3.04
C ASN A 45 19.89 10.82 2.89
N SER A 46 19.07 10.61 1.87
CA SER A 46 17.81 11.34 1.66
C SER A 46 16.73 11.00 2.68
N PHE A 47 16.77 9.83 3.34
CA PHE A 47 15.89 9.54 4.48
C PHE A 47 16.35 10.33 5.71
N SER A 48 15.72 11.47 5.94
CA SER A 48 16.11 12.48 6.92
C SER A 48 15.03 12.73 7.97
N MET A 49 15.28 13.65 8.91
CA MET A 49 14.27 14.05 9.91
C MET A 49 12.98 14.54 9.25
N ASP A 50 13.07 15.23 8.12
CA ASP A 50 11.91 15.76 7.39
C ASP A 50 11.01 14.66 6.84
N SER A 51 11.59 13.48 6.56
CA SER A 51 10.86 12.31 6.08
C SER A 51 10.18 11.52 7.20
N LEU A 52 10.56 11.71 8.47
CA LEU A 52 10.10 10.87 9.57
C LEU A 52 8.61 11.01 9.85
N TYR A 53 8.07 12.23 9.80
CA TYR A 53 6.64 12.44 10.04
C TYR A 53 5.77 11.84 8.92
N PRO A 54 6.06 12.09 7.62
CA PRO A 54 5.38 11.38 6.52
C PRO A 54 5.54 9.86 6.58
N PHE A 55 6.73 9.37 6.92
CA PHE A 55 7.03 7.95 7.07
C PHE A 55 6.17 7.31 8.17
N GLU A 56 6.12 7.92 9.35
CA GLU A 56 5.34 7.43 10.48
C GLU A 56 3.84 7.45 10.18
N SER A 57 3.34 8.53 9.58
CA SER A 57 1.94 8.65 9.17
C SER A 57 1.56 7.58 8.13
N SER A 58 2.43 7.36 7.14
CA SER A 58 2.23 6.33 6.13
C SER A 58 2.31 4.93 6.74
N LEU A 59 3.19 4.70 7.71
CA LEU A 59 3.30 3.41 8.40
C LEU A 59 2.01 3.11 9.16
N ARG A 60 1.42 4.10 9.86
CA ARG A 60 0.12 3.95 10.51
C ARG A 60 -0.99 3.62 9.52
N GLY A 61 -1.03 4.33 8.38
CA GLY A 61 -2.01 4.06 7.33
C GLY A 61 -1.85 2.66 6.73
N ALA A 62 -0.61 2.22 6.50
CA ALA A 62 -0.31 0.88 6.00
C ALA A 62 -0.74 -0.21 6.99
N LEU A 63 -0.51 -0.02 8.29
CA LEU A 63 -0.96 -0.95 9.33
C LEU A 63 -2.48 -0.98 9.43
N ALA A 64 -3.14 0.18 9.49
CA ALA A 64 -4.59 0.28 9.56
C ALA A 64 -5.28 -0.30 8.30
N SER A 65 -4.58 -0.27 7.16
CA SER A 65 -5.12 -0.83 5.91
C SER A 65 -5.36 -2.34 6.00
N LEU A 66 -4.59 -3.08 6.81
CA LEU A 66 -4.76 -4.52 6.99
C LEU A 66 -6.18 -4.85 7.46
N ASP A 67 -6.65 -4.15 8.49
CA ASP A 67 -8.00 -4.30 9.03
C ASP A 67 -9.06 -3.77 8.03
N ALA A 68 -8.75 -2.70 7.30
CA ALA A 68 -9.66 -2.14 6.31
C ALA A 68 -9.91 -3.09 5.12
N PHE A 69 -8.88 -3.82 4.67
CA PHE A 69 -9.03 -4.83 3.62
C PHE A 69 -9.89 -6.01 4.09
N GLN A 70 -9.69 -6.46 5.33
CA GLN A 70 -10.56 -7.49 5.91
C GLN A 70 -11.99 -6.98 6.06
N ALA A 71 -12.19 -5.75 6.54
CA ALA A 71 -13.51 -5.12 6.63
C ALA A 71 -14.18 -5.00 5.25
N ALA A 72 -13.43 -4.67 4.20
CA ALA A 72 -13.97 -4.61 2.84
C ALA A 72 -14.35 -6.00 2.31
N TRP A 73 -13.55 -7.02 2.63
CA TRP A 73 -13.85 -8.42 2.34
C TRP A 73 -15.11 -8.90 3.07
N ASP A 74 -15.34 -8.45 4.29
CA ASP A 74 -16.51 -8.85 5.12
C ASP A 74 -17.73 -7.95 4.91
N GLY A 75 -17.59 -6.85 4.16
CA GLY A 75 -18.68 -5.91 3.90
C GLY A 75 -18.95 -4.93 5.04
N ASN A 76 -18.04 -4.82 6.01
CA ASN A 76 -18.15 -3.88 7.11
C ASN A 76 -17.88 -2.44 6.64
N ILE A 77 -18.93 -1.79 6.17
CA ILE A 77 -18.90 -0.43 5.63
C ILE A 77 -18.46 0.63 6.64
N LEU A 78 -18.73 0.44 7.94
CA LEU A 78 -18.37 1.43 8.97
C LEU A 78 -16.85 1.48 9.13
N ASN A 79 -16.20 0.34 9.27
CA ASN A 79 -14.75 0.28 9.40
C ASN A 79 -14.05 0.79 8.13
N VAL A 80 -14.59 0.51 6.94
CA VAL A 80 -14.04 1.03 5.68
C VAL A 80 -14.21 2.55 5.57
N LYS A 81 -15.34 3.11 6.02
CA LYS A 81 -15.57 4.56 6.10
C LYS A 81 -14.56 5.22 7.02
N ASP A 82 -14.42 4.71 8.23
CA ASP A 82 -13.51 5.26 9.24
C ASP A 82 -12.06 5.20 8.75
N PHE A 83 -11.66 4.10 8.11
CA PHE A 83 -10.33 3.99 7.50
C PHE A 83 -10.09 5.05 6.42
N ILE A 84 -11.01 5.20 5.46
CA ILE A 84 -10.85 6.19 4.37
C ILE A 84 -10.86 7.62 4.90
N GLN A 85 -11.64 7.91 5.94
CA GLN A 85 -11.66 9.23 6.58
C GLN A 85 -10.31 9.55 7.24
N ASN A 86 -9.70 8.58 7.92
CA ASN A 86 -8.44 8.76 8.62
C ASN A 86 -7.21 8.67 7.68
N TYR A 87 -7.30 7.88 6.61
CA TYR A 87 -6.20 7.59 5.68
C TYR A 87 -6.65 7.70 4.21
N PRO A 88 -7.11 8.87 3.76
CA PRO A 88 -7.70 9.03 2.43
C PRO A 88 -6.75 8.70 1.27
N THR A 89 -5.44 8.85 1.48
CA THR A 89 -4.38 8.54 0.49
C THR A 89 -4.22 7.04 0.22
N PHE A 90 -4.82 6.18 1.06
CA PHE A 90 -4.76 4.71 0.91
C PHE A 90 -5.96 4.11 0.18
N LYS A 91 -7.04 4.86 -0.06
CA LYS A 91 -8.31 4.33 -0.58
C LYS A 91 -8.20 3.57 -1.92
N ASN A 92 -7.16 3.89 -2.71
CA ASN A 92 -6.87 3.28 -4.01
C ASN A 92 -5.59 2.43 -4.02
N LYS A 93 -4.82 2.40 -2.92
CA LYS A 93 -3.58 1.62 -2.87
C LYS A 93 -3.92 0.14 -2.74
N PRO A 94 -3.19 -0.75 -3.42
CA PRO A 94 -3.34 -2.18 -3.19
C PRO A 94 -2.81 -2.55 -1.79
N GLY A 95 -3.46 -3.51 -1.14
CA GLY A 95 -3.03 -4.07 0.14
C GLY A 95 -1.97 -5.15 0.00
N LEU A 96 -1.72 -5.86 1.10
CA LEU A 96 -0.72 -6.95 1.16
C LEU A 96 -0.95 -8.07 0.13
N HIS A 97 -2.22 -8.36 -0.18
CA HIS A 97 -2.59 -9.36 -1.19
C HIS A 97 -2.69 -8.78 -2.60
N GLY A 98 -2.26 -7.53 -2.78
CA GLY A 98 -2.33 -6.82 -4.04
C GLY A 98 -3.70 -6.30 -4.41
N THR A 99 -4.74 -6.51 -3.61
CA THR A 99 -6.12 -6.11 -3.93
C THR A 99 -6.45 -4.71 -3.41
N THR A 100 -7.39 -4.01 -4.06
CA THR A 100 -7.93 -2.73 -3.59
C THR A 100 -9.17 -2.95 -2.71
N LEU A 101 -9.58 -1.94 -1.92
CA LEU A 101 -10.81 -2.01 -1.12
C LEU A 101 -12.03 -2.31 -2.01
N LEU A 102 -12.09 -1.65 -3.17
CA LEU A 102 -13.14 -1.85 -4.16
C LEU A 102 -13.14 -3.28 -4.70
N TYR A 103 -11.97 -3.83 -5.04
CA TYR A 103 -11.87 -5.22 -5.49
C TYR A 103 -12.36 -6.19 -4.42
N SER A 104 -11.93 -6.04 -3.17
CA SER A 104 -12.35 -6.93 -2.07
C SER A 104 -13.87 -6.90 -1.86
N ALA A 105 -14.47 -5.70 -1.84
CA ALA A 105 -15.92 -5.54 -1.68
C ALA A 105 -16.70 -6.14 -2.85
N ALA A 106 -16.27 -5.87 -4.09
CA ALA A 106 -16.93 -6.37 -5.30
C ALA A 106 -16.81 -7.90 -5.42
N ARG A 107 -15.63 -8.46 -5.14
CA ARG A 107 -15.38 -9.91 -5.20
C ARG A 107 -16.30 -10.70 -4.25
N ASN A 108 -16.69 -10.10 -3.14
CA ASN A 108 -17.55 -10.72 -2.14
C ASN A 108 -19.00 -10.23 -2.16
N ASN A 109 -19.42 -9.57 -3.25
CA ASN A 109 -20.80 -9.14 -3.49
C ASN A 109 -21.35 -8.15 -2.44
N HIS A 110 -20.49 -7.32 -1.84
CA HIS A 110 -20.91 -6.29 -0.88
C HIS A 110 -21.40 -5.02 -1.59
N ILE A 111 -22.56 -5.12 -2.25
CA ILE A 111 -23.10 -4.08 -3.14
C ILE A 111 -23.15 -2.70 -2.48
N SER A 112 -23.70 -2.58 -1.26
CA SER A 112 -23.77 -1.28 -0.57
C SER A 112 -22.40 -0.66 -0.29
N LEU A 113 -21.39 -1.49 -0.03
CA LEU A 113 -20.02 -1.01 0.14
C LEU A 113 -19.40 -0.59 -1.19
N VAL A 114 -19.65 -1.34 -2.27
CA VAL A 114 -19.21 -0.98 -3.63
C VAL A 114 -19.80 0.36 -4.05
N GLU A 115 -21.10 0.56 -3.88
CA GLU A 115 -21.79 1.84 -4.15
C GLU A 115 -21.16 2.98 -3.36
N TYR A 116 -20.91 2.78 -2.05
CA TYR A 116 -20.23 3.77 -1.22
C TYR A 116 -18.83 4.10 -1.76
N LEU A 117 -18.02 3.08 -2.06
CA LEU A 117 -16.64 3.26 -2.51
C LEU A 117 -16.57 4.02 -3.84
N ILE A 118 -17.49 3.77 -4.77
CA ILE A 118 -17.54 4.45 -6.07
C ILE A 118 -18.13 5.85 -5.93
N GLU A 119 -19.35 5.96 -5.40
CA GLU A 119 -20.13 7.20 -5.48
C GLU A 119 -19.72 8.24 -4.44
N LYS A 120 -19.35 7.78 -3.22
CA LYS A 120 -19.08 8.67 -2.09
C LYS A 120 -17.59 8.81 -1.84
N ALA A 121 -16.87 7.69 -1.71
CA ALA A 121 -15.43 7.73 -1.46
C ALA A 121 -14.62 8.11 -2.71
N ARG A 122 -15.23 8.04 -3.90
CA ARG A 122 -14.58 8.31 -5.19
C ARG A 122 -13.30 7.48 -5.35
N CYS A 123 -13.38 6.20 -5.02
CA CYS A 123 -12.30 5.25 -5.31
C CYS A 123 -12.22 5.06 -6.83
N SER A 124 -11.01 4.94 -7.34
CA SER A 124 -10.79 4.70 -8.76
C SER A 124 -11.19 3.27 -9.10
N ILE A 125 -12.11 3.12 -10.06
CA ILE A 125 -12.50 1.82 -10.61
C ILE A 125 -11.35 1.14 -11.38
N ASN A 126 -10.37 1.93 -11.82
CA ASN A 126 -9.20 1.47 -12.55
C ASN A 126 -7.95 1.39 -11.65
N ALA A 127 -8.12 1.45 -10.32
CA ALA A 127 -7.01 1.26 -9.40
C ALA A 127 -6.44 -0.15 -9.58
N GLN A 128 -5.19 -0.21 -10.05
CA GLN A 128 -4.55 -1.48 -10.38
C GLN A 128 -4.29 -2.30 -9.12
N ASN A 129 -4.65 -3.58 -9.17
CA ASN A 129 -4.15 -4.55 -8.21
C ASN A 129 -2.71 -4.95 -8.57
N LEU A 130 -1.93 -5.48 -7.61
CA LEU A 130 -0.54 -5.87 -7.87
C LEU A 130 -0.43 -6.97 -8.94
N GLN A 131 -1.46 -7.81 -9.11
CA GLN A 131 -1.45 -8.84 -10.16
C GLN A 131 -1.53 -8.24 -11.56
N GLU A 132 -2.33 -7.20 -11.75
CA GLU A 132 -2.42 -6.45 -13.00
C GLU A 132 -1.13 -5.66 -13.26
N LEU A 133 -0.57 -5.03 -12.22
CA LEU A 133 0.70 -4.33 -12.36
C LEU A 133 1.82 -5.28 -12.80
N ASP A 134 1.93 -6.46 -12.18
CA ASP A 134 2.92 -7.47 -12.58
C ASP A 134 2.69 -8.00 -13.99
N LYS A 135 1.43 -8.26 -14.39
CA LYS A 135 1.10 -8.66 -15.77
C LYS A 135 1.50 -7.59 -16.79
N VAL A 136 1.22 -6.33 -16.50
CA VAL A 136 1.55 -5.21 -17.39
C VAL A 136 3.07 -5.00 -17.47
N LEU A 137 3.79 -5.11 -16.37
CA LEU A 137 5.26 -5.01 -16.35
C LEU A 137 5.92 -6.12 -17.17
N GLN A 138 5.41 -7.36 -17.07
CA GLN A 138 5.88 -8.50 -17.87
C GLN A 138 5.56 -8.33 -19.35
N ALA A 139 4.40 -7.78 -19.70
CA ALA A 139 4.00 -7.55 -21.09
C ALA A 139 4.73 -6.38 -21.76
N THR A 140 5.33 -5.46 -20.99
CA THR A 140 5.92 -4.22 -21.51
C THR A 140 7.45 -4.18 -21.43
N ASN A 141 8.12 -5.31 -21.12
CA ASN A 141 9.57 -5.37 -20.84
C ASN A 141 10.02 -4.26 -19.85
N GLY A 142 9.22 -4.00 -18.81
CA GLY A 142 9.54 -3.02 -17.76
C GLY A 142 9.36 -1.54 -18.13
N SER A 143 8.77 -1.21 -19.29
CA SER A 143 8.58 0.19 -19.73
C SER A 143 7.29 0.87 -19.24
N TYR A 144 6.49 0.20 -18.38
CA TYR A 144 5.21 0.74 -17.93
C TYR A 144 5.38 1.95 -17.00
N ARG A 145 4.80 3.09 -17.40
CA ARG A 145 4.60 4.26 -16.56
C ARG A 145 3.15 4.25 -16.04
N PRO A 146 2.90 4.15 -14.72
CA PRO A 146 1.54 4.18 -14.20
C PRO A 146 0.85 5.49 -14.57
N ASN A 147 -0.40 5.38 -15.01
CA ASN A 147 -1.21 6.53 -15.42
C ASN A 147 -1.43 7.46 -14.20
N PRO A 148 -0.97 8.72 -14.24
CA PRO A 148 -1.05 9.65 -13.11
C PRO A 148 -2.47 10.14 -12.78
N SER A 149 -3.53 9.54 -13.33
CA SER A 149 -4.93 9.87 -13.02
C SER A 149 -5.39 9.36 -11.64
N ALA A 150 -4.49 9.36 -10.65
CA ALA A 150 -4.73 9.03 -9.25
C ALA A 150 -4.51 10.24 -8.33
N ALA A 151 -4.90 11.44 -8.79
CA ALA A 151 -5.14 12.60 -7.94
C ALA A 151 -6.61 12.62 -7.51
#